data_AF-A0AAE7J9N4-F1
#
_entry.id   AF-A0AAE7J9N4-F1
#
_cell.length_a   1.000
_cell.length_b   1.000
_cell.length_c   1.000
_cell.angle_alpha   90.00
_cell.angle_beta   90.00
_cell.angle_gamma   90.00
#
_symmetry.space_group_name_H-M   'P 1'
#
loop_
_entity.id
_entity.type
_entity.pdbx_description
1 polymer ?
#
loop_
_entity_poly.entity_id
_entity_poly.type
_entity_poly.pdbx_seq_one_letter_code
_entity_poly.pdbx_strand_id
1 'polypeptide(L)'
;MHPIPGRALAGGLLALPLVLSGCQSSPEISTPETPPFVFRSLDLRQKQADGQRDWDLTSPEARYNVRQRLVRARNPAGLLYRNNRPAFSIRAQSAMVFNDGELVILEGQVQLQQLQGQKVLIRGDRLRWTPGQSLLVMEQRPQADDASSRIRSTTAQLRQDTQQLTLKGVVQLEQWTGKVNKQADPTTVIRTGLADWNLGDGDLKARGPVLGQRRDDQNTLQQLQASRLTGNTQKGFIDLIEPVQVRIPKRQGVLEALTTRWNFQKETLTSSEPFQARMEQSSLSGQNFRVNLKDTTVLVTGGCRLKQPGDQLDAERCLWNWSDDAVLAEGQVVLRRQANDQITRSQRLEGKVGKKGLVVFSAPGDKVRSQLSLEESRPGPEQKRKPAPVSF
;
A
#
# COMPACT_ATOMS: atom_id res chain seq x y z
N MET A 1 -27.90 2.33 90.49
CA MET A 1 -28.74 1.22 90.98
C MET A 1 -27.85 0.15 91.57
N HIS A 2 -28.36 -0.41 92.66
CA HIS A 2 -27.72 -1.20 93.70
C HIS A 2 -27.39 -2.65 93.25
N PRO A 3 -26.71 -3.45 94.11
CA PRO A 3 -25.50 -4.21 93.77
C PRO A 3 -25.73 -5.73 93.90
N ILE A 4 -24.67 -6.55 93.89
CA ILE A 4 -24.32 -7.53 94.96
C ILE A 4 -23.24 -8.51 94.47
N PRO A 5 -22.40 -9.01 95.40
CA PRO A 5 -21.06 -9.51 95.14
C PRO A 5 -20.89 -11.02 95.47
N GLY A 6 -19.65 -11.49 95.32
CA GLY A 6 -19.06 -12.41 96.30
C GLY A 6 -18.85 -13.85 95.83
N ARG A 7 -17.58 -14.25 95.75
CA ARG A 7 -17.00 -15.11 96.80
C ARG A 7 -15.49 -15.28 96.61
N ALA A 8 -14.78 -15.00 97.70
CA ALA A 8 -13.43 -15.46 97.97
C ALA A 8 -13.49 -16.89 98.56
N LEU A 9 -12.42 -17.66 98.33
CA LEU A 9 -11.81 -18.70 99.19
C LEU A 9 -10.68 -19.30 98.33
N ALA A 10 -9.40 -19.00 98.59
CA ALA A 10 -8.54 -19.46 99.69
C ALA A 10 -7.68 -20.66 99.27
N GLY A 11 -6.37 -20.52 99.48
CA GLY A 11 -5.49 -21.61 99.89
C GLY A 11 -4.58 -22.18 98.81
N GLY A 12 -3.27 -22.08 99.05
CA GLY A 12 -2.31 -23.04 98.51
C GLY A 12 -1.03 -22.43 97.96
N LEU A 13 -0.08 -22.13 98.85
CA LEU A 13 1.33 -21.96 98.51
C LEU A 13 1.84 -23.21 97.75
N LEU A 14 2.55 -22.99 96.65
CA LEU A 14 3.64 -23.86 96.20
C LEU A 14 4.59 -23.04 95.32
N ALA A 15 5.77 -22.76 95.88
CA ALA A 15 6.87 -22.13 95.20
C ALA A 15 7.45 -23.07 94.15
N LEU A 16 7.51 -22.64 92.88
CA LEU A 16 8.28 -23.29 91.82
C LEU A 16 8.94 -22.23 90.92
N PRO A 17 10.11 -22.56 90.32
CA PRO A 17 11.12 -21.59 89.93
C PRO A 17 10.84 -20.91 88.61
N LEU A 18 11.34 -19.67 88.48
CA LEU A 18 11.43 -18.94 87.21
C LEU A 18 12.24 -19.74 86.19
N VAL A 19 11.58 -20.15 85.10
CA VAL A 19 12.23 -20.55 83.86
C VAL A 19 11.83 -19.54 82.79
N LEU A 20 12.77 -18.66 82.44
CA LEU A 20 12.72 -17.87 81.21
C LEU A 20 12.99 -18.83 80.04
N SER A 21 12.03 -19.04 79.15
CA SER A 21 12.27 -19.56 77.79
C SER A 21 11.09 -19.20 76.88
N GLY A 22 11.44 -18.63 75.73
CA GLY A 22 10.57 -17.82 74.89
C GLY A 22 9.51 -18.56 74.08
N CYS A 23 8.66 -17.75 73.46
CA CYS A 23 7.70 -18.14 72.44
C CYS A 23 8.43 -18.90 71.30
N GLN A 24 8.23 -20.21 71.21
CA GLN A 24 8.46 -20.93 69.96
C GLN A 24 7.31 -20.60 69.02
N SER A 25 7.56 -19.70 68.08
CA SER A 25 6.80 -19.62 66.83
C SER A 25 6.86 -20.99 66.15
N SER A 26 5.70 -21.61 65.94
CA SER A 26 5.60 -22.81 65.12
C SER A 26 6.25 -22.55 63.75
N PRO A 27 7.14 -23.42 63.27
CA PRO A 27 7.67 -23.28 61.94
C PRO A 27 6.52 -23.47 60.95
N GLU A 28 6.29 -22.43 60.16
CA GLU A 28 5.43 -22.47 58.98
C GLU A 28 5.94 -23.61 58.09
N ILE A 29 5.13 -24.67 58.00
CA ILE A 29 5.41 -25.81 57.12
C ILE A 29 5.33 -25.26 55.70
N SER A 30 6.50 -24.90 55.16
CA SER A 30 6.67 -24.58 53.75
C SER A 30 6.44 -25.87 52.98
N THR A 31 5.21 -26.03 52.48
CA THR A 31 4.88 -27.07 51.50
C THR A 31 5.92 -27.00 50.39
N PRO A 32 6.72 -28.05 50.12
CA PRO A 32 7.69 -27.99 49.05
C PRO A 32 6.95 -27.73 47.74
N GLU A 33 7.21 -26.59 47.09
CA GLU A 33 6.74 -26.35 45.74
C GLU A 33 7.21 -27.53 44.88
N THR A 34 6.25 -28.33 44.40
CA THR A 34 6.55 -29.45 43.51
C THR A 34 7.34 -28.87 42.34
N PRO A 35 8.58 -29.34 42.07
CA PRO A 35 9.40 -28.76 41.02
C PRO A 35 8.61 -28.82 39.71
N PRO A 36 8.56 -27.72 38.93
CA PRO A 36 7.79 -27.68 37.70
C PRO A 36 8.25 -28.82 36.79
N PHE A 37 7.32 -29.60 36.26
CA PHE A 37 7.63 -30.63 35.27
C PHE A 37 8.31 -29.96 34.06
N VAL A 38 9.60 -30.20 33.90
CA VAL A 38 10.37 -29.75 32.74
C VAL A 38 10.23 -30.80 31.67
N PHE A 39 9.45 -30.52 30.63
CA PHE A 39 9.47 -31.31 29.41
C PHE A 39 10.72 -30.92 28.62
N ARG A 40 11.49 -31.92 28.17
CA ARG A 40 12.68 -31.62 27.35
C ARG A 40 12.31 -31.06 25.99
N SER A 41 11.08 -31.26 25.51
CA SER A 41 10.60 -30.76 24.23
C SER A 41 9.07 -30.64 24.23
N LEU A 42 8.53 -29.85 23.30
CA LEU A 42 7.11 -29.72 23.02
C LEU A 42 6.82 -30.27 21.62
N ASP A 43 5.80 -31.11 21.49
CA ASP A 43 5.17 -31.48 20.23
C ASP A 43 3.65 -31.45 20.45
N LEU A 44 3.01 -30.37 20.00
CA LEU A 44 1.58 -30.17 20.05
C LEU A 44 1.01 -30.32 18.65
N ARG A 45 -0.07 -31.09 18.53
CA ARG A 45 -0.77 -31.30 17.26
C ARG A 45 -2.26 -31.17 17.51
N GLN A 46 -2.92 -30.35 16.70
CA GLN A 46 -4.33 -30.08 16.84
C GLN A 46 -5.08 -30.47 15.57
N LYS A 47 -6.27 -31.01 15.78
CA LYS A 47 -7.26 -31.25 14.72
C LYS A 47 -8.47 -30.34 14.92
N GLN A 48 -9.13 -30.01 13.83
CA GLN A 48 -10.43 -29.36 13.80
C GLN A 48 -11.53 -30.35 14.21
N ALA A 49 -12.75 -29.84 14.46
CA ALA A 49 -13.88 -30.66 14.88
C ALA A 49 -14.27 -31.74 13.84
N ASP A 50 -13.98 -31.50 12.55
CA ASP A 50 -14.21 -32.44 11.45
C ASP A 50 -13.07 -33.48 11.28
N GLY A 51 -12.05 -33.43 12.13
CA GLY A 51 -10.90 -34.33 12.12
C GLY A 51 -9.75 -33.90 11.20
N GLN A 52 -9.87 -32.81 10.44
CA GLN A 52 -8.77 -32.28 9.64
C GLN A 52 -7.64 -31.74 10.51
N ARG A 53 -6.39 -31.84 10.05
CA ARG A 53 -5.25 -31.19 10.74
C ARG A 53 -5.42 -29.68 10.69
N ASP A 54 -5.28 -29.04 11.84
CA ASP A 54 -5.35 -27.58 11.97
C ASP A 54 -3.94 -26.98 12.03
N TRP A 55 -3.12 -27.50 12.96
CA TRP A 55 -1.76 -27.04 13.16
C TRP A 55 -0.89 -28.05 13.93
N ASP A 56 0.40 -27.95 13.71
CA ASP A 56 1.44 -28.61 14.50
C ASP A 56 2.38 -27.53 15.07
N LEU A 57 2.79 -27.65 16.33
CA LEU A 57 3.72 -26.75 17.00
C LEU A 57 4.75 -27.54 17.79
N THR A 58 6.02 -27.34 17.48
CA THR A 58 7.16 -28.02 18.11
C THR A 58 8.11 -27.02 18.75
N SER A 59 8.79 -27.43 19.82
CA SER A 59 9.85 -26.64 20.44
C SER A 59 10.90 -27.52 21.09
N PRO A 60 12.20 -27.18 20.99
CA PRO A 60 13.28 -27.92 21.62
C PRO A 60 13.33 -27.79 23.15
N GLU A 61 12.59 -26.86 23.76
CA GLU A 61 12.52 -26.71 25.22
C GLU A 61 11.16 -26.14 25.62
N ALA A 62 10.44 -26.83 26.52
CA ALA A 62 9.19 -26.31 27.04
C ALA A 62 8.93 -26.67 28.51
N ARG A 63 8.28 -25.76 29.24
CA ARG A 63 7.89 -25.97 30.64
C ARG A 63 6.40 -25.82 30.75
N TYR A 64 5.75 -26.81 31.35
CA TYR A 64 4.31 -26.78 31.58
C TYR A 64 4.02 -26.53 33.06
N ASN A 65 3.23 -25.50 33.34
CA ASN A 65 2.67 -25.25 34.66
C ASN A 65 1.22 -25.75 34.68
N VAL A 66 1.00 -26.88 35.36
CA VAL A 66 -0.32 -27.53 35.48
C VAL A 66 -1.32 -26.61 36.18
N ARG A 67 -0.93 -25.94 37.27
CA ARG A 67 -1.83 -25.07 38.04
C ARG A 67 -2.32 -23.88 37.22
N GLN A 68 -1.47 -23.35 36.35
CA GLN A 68 -1.77 -22.20 35.50
C GLN A 68 -2.25 -22.58 34.09
N ARG A 69 -2.27 -23.88 33.73
CA ARG A 69 -2.51 -24.38 32.37
C ARG A 69 -1.72 -23.59 31.32
N LEU A 70 -0.44 -23.39 31.59
CA LEU A 70 0.47 -22.53 30.82
C LEU A 70 1.69 -23.31 30.36
N VAL A 71 1.95 -23.33 29.06
CA VAL A 71 3.22 -23.78 28.48
C VAL A 71 4.07 -22.57 28.15
N ARG A 72 5.35 -22.59 28.55
CA ARG A 72 6.38 -21.67 28.04
C ARG A 72 7.38 -22.45 27.21
N ALA A 73 7.55 -22.07 25.94
CA ALA A 73 8.41 -22.77 24.99
C ALA A 73 9.42 -21.82 24.35
N ARG A 74 10.60 -22.35 24.01
CA ARG A 74 11.69 -21.59 23.37
C ARG A 74 11.91 -22.04 21.93
N ASN A 75 12.20 -21.10 21.04
CA ASN A 75 12.39 -21.35 19.61
C ASN A 75 11.26 -22.22 18.99
N PRO A 76 9.98 -21.88 19.20
CA PRO A 76 8.88 -22.64 18.63
C PRO A 76 8.91 -22.60 17.09
N ALA A 77 8.55 -23.73 16.47
CA ALA A 77 8.35 -23.86 15.04
C ALA A 77 7.09 -24.68 14.77
N GLY A 78 6.25 -24.21 13.84
CA GLY A 78 4.98 -24.87 13.55
C GLY A 78 4.56 -24.81 12.09
N LEU A 79 3.56 -25.61 11.77
CA LEU A 79 2.87 -25.65 10.49
C LEU A 79 1.39 -25.38 10.72
N LEU A 80 0.81 -24.51 9.90
CA LEU A 80 -0.61 -24.24 9.84
C LEU A 80 -1.18 -24.91 8.59
N TYR A 81 -2.24 -25.68 8.76
CA TYR A 81 -2.82 -26.48 7.69
C TYR A 81 -4.10 -25.85 7.17
N ARG A 82 -4.38 -26.13 5.90
CA ARG A 82 -5.64 -25.82 5.23
C ARG A 82 -5.97 -26.98 4.31
N ASN A 83 -7.17 -27.53 4.42
CA ASN A 83 -7.59 -28.72 3.65
C ASN A 83 -6.55 -29.85 3.79
N ASN A 84 -6.07 -30.08 5.02
CA ASN A 84 -5.05 -31.06 5.37
C ASN A 84 -3.68 -30.90 4.65
N ARG A 85 -3.40 -29.74 4.05
CA ARG A 85 -2.11 -29.39 3.43
C ARG A 85 -1.44 -28.22 4.17
N PRO A 86 -0.12 -28.24 4.38
CA PRO A 86 0.59 -27.12 4.98
C PRO A 86 0.41 -25.85 4.13
N ALA A 87 -0.13 -24.80 4.74
CA ALA A 87 -0.37 -23.50 4.11
C ALA A 87 0.65 -22.44 4.58
N PHE A 88 1.00 -22.46 5.86
CA PHE A 88 1.99 -21.55 6.44
C PHE A 88 2.95 -22.30 7.36
N SER A 89 4.20 -21.84 7.43
CA SER A 89 5.11 -22.18 8.52
C SER A 89 5.31 -20.98 9.43
N ILE A 90 5.37 -21.23 10.74
CA ILE A 90 5.50 -20.20 11.76
C ILE A 90 6.74 -20.46 12.63
N ARG A 91 7.48 -19.40 12.96
CA ARG A 91 8.64 -19.45 13.88
C ARG A 91 8.72 -18.20 14.73
N ALA A 92 9.26 -18.32 15.94
CA ALA A 92 9.54 -17.21 16.85
C ALA A 92 10.67 -17.57 17.83
N GLN A 93 11.09 -16.62 18.68
CA GLN A 93 12.06 -16.88 19.75
C GLN A 93 11.43 -17.53 20.98
N SER A 94 10.16 -17.22 21.27
CA SER A 94 9.44 -17.80 22.39
C SER A 94 7.94 -17.95 22.11
N ALA A 95 7.31 -18.86 22.84
CA ALA A 95 5.87 -19.04 22.87
C ALA A 95 5.34 -19.15 24.30
N MET A 96 4.15 -18.60 24.51
CA MET A 96 3.29 -18.89 25.65
C MET A 96 1.99 -19.51 25.12
N VAL A 97 1.65 -20.71 25.58
CA VAL A 97 0.40 -21.39 25.25
C VAL A 97 -0.46 -21.45 26.49
N PHE A 98 -1.64 -20.82 26.43
CA PHE A 98 -2.60 -20.74 27.52
C PHE A 98 -3.76 -21.71 27.30
N ASN A 99 -4.30 -22.23 28.39
CA ASN A 99 -5.49 -23.08 28.41
C ASN A 99 -5.44 -24.18 27.35
N ASP A 100 -4.37 -24.96 27.34
CA ASP A 100 -4.20 -26.12 26.45
C ASP A 100 -4.32 -25.81 24.95
N GLY A 101 -4.02 -24.57 24.53
CA GLY A 101 -3.98 -24.20 23.11
C GLY A 101 -5.08 -23.24 22.66
N GLU A 102 -5.97 -22.79 23.54
CA GLU A 102 -6.99 -21.79 23.20
C GLU A 102 -6.38 -20.45 22.75
N LEU A 103 -5.22 -20.10 23.32
CA LEU A 103 -4.48 -18.89 23.01
C LEU A 103 -2.98 -19.17 22.96
N VAL A 104 -2.35 -18.79 21.86
CA VAL A 104 -0.90 -18.87 21.68
C VAL A 104 -0.35 -17.46 21.47
N ILE A 105 0.65 -17.07 22.24
CA ILE A 105 1.38 -15.82 22.07
C ILE A 105 2.80 -16.18 21.63
N LEU A 106 3.23 -15.68 20.49
CA LEU A 106 4.60 -15.81 19.99
C LEU A 106 5.31 -14.46 20.07
N GLU A 107 6.54 -14.46 20.54
CA GLU A 107 7.32 -13.23 20.75
C GLU A 107 8.76 -13.40 20.25
N GLY A 108 9.30 -12.28 19.75
CA GLY A 108 10.66 -12.15 19.25
C GLY A 108 10.80 -12.64 17.81
N GLN A 109 10.98 -11.69 16.88
CA GLN A 109 11.21 -11.95 15.45
C GLN A 109 10.26 -12.99 14.86
N VAL A 110 8.96 -12.82 15.09
CA VAL A 110 7.94 -13.75 14.59
C VAL A 110 7.95 -13.73 13.07
N GLN A 111 7.98 -14.92 12.47
CA GLN A 111 7.93 -15.11 11.03
C GLN A 111 6.82 -16.08 10.68
N LEU A 112 5.95 -15.67 9.77
CA LEU A 112 4.91 -16.48 9.17
C LEU A 112 5.12 -16.51 7.66
N GLN A 113 5.60 -17.65 7.16
CA GLN A 113 5.92 -17.85 5.74
C GLN A 113 4.80 -18.62 5.07
N GLN A 114 4.20 -18.04 4.02
CA GLN A 114 3.28 -18.75 3.14
C GLN A 114 4.06 -19.82 2.35
N LEU A 115 3.60 -21.06 2.38
CA LEU A 115 4.30 -22.20 1.78
C LEU A 115 3.92 -22.44 0.31
N GLN A 116 2.72 -21.98 -0.08
CA GLN A 116 2.16 -22.13 -1.42
C GLN A 116 1.83 -20.75 -2.02
N GLY A 117 1.62 -20.67 -3.33
CA GLY A 117 1.25 -19.41 -3.99
C GLY A 117 2.39 -18.39 -4.04
N GLN A 118 2.13 -17.15 -3.63
CA GLN A 118 3.05 -16.01 -3.78
C GLN A 118 4.25 -16.05 -2.81
N LYS A 119 4.27 -16.99 -1.86
CA LYS A 119 5.34 -17.16 -0.86
C LYS A 119 5.57 -15.90 -0.03
N VAL A 120 4.50 -15.21 0.35
CA VAL A 120 4.55 -14.01 1.18
C VAL A 120 5.13 -14.34 2.57
N LEU A 121 6.10 -13.54 3.02
CA LEU A 121 6.68 -13.61 4.35
C LEU A 121 6.10 -12.49 5.22
N ILE A 122 5.36 -12.84 6.26
CA ILE A 122 4.77 -11.91 7.23
C ILE A 122 5.62 -11.92 8.50
N ARG A 123 6.04 -10.75 8.98
CA ARG A 123 6.97 -10.58 10.11
C ARG A 123 6.49 -9.52 11.09
N GLY A 124 6.82 -9.70 12.36
CA GLY A 124 6.52 -8.76 13.44
C GLY A 124 7.21 -9.19 14.73
N ASP A 125 7.07 -8.40 15.79
CA ASP A 125 7.69 -8.73 17.08
C ASP A 125 6.81 -9.61 17.96
N ARG A 126 5.49 -9.50 17.79
CA ARG A 126 4.51 -10.23 18.59
C ARG A 126 3.37 -10.73 17.72
N LEU A 127 2.96 -11.97 17.96
CA LEU A 127 1.80 -12.55 17.34
C LEU A 127 0.90 -13.17 18.40
N ARG A 128 -0.37 -12.80 18.38
CA ARG A 128 -1.43 -13.46 19.12
C ARG A 128 -2.22 -14.36 18.18
N TRP A 129 -2.30 -15.64 18.50
CA TRP A 129 -3.02 -16.63 17.71
C TRP A 129 -4.12 -17.27 18.56
N THR A 130 -5.33 -17.29 18.00
CA THR A 130 -6.51 -17.92 18.60
C THR A 130 -6.97 -19.03 17.65
N PRO A 131 -6.50 -20.28 17.85
CA PRO A 131 -6.72 -21.37 16.90
C PRO A 131 -8.21 -21.66 16.63
N GLY A 132 -9.05 -21.66 17.66
CA GLY A 132 -10.50 -21.89 17.52
C GLY A 132 -11.24 -20.85 16.67
N GLN A 133 -10.59 -19.72 16.34
CA GLN A 133 -11.11 -18.69 15.43
C GLN A 133 -10.32 -18.61 14.12
N SER A 134 -9.34 -19.49 13.92
CA SER A 134 -8.38 -19.46 12.81
C SER A 134 -7.73 -18.08 12.62
N LEU A 135 -7.58 -17.32 13.71
CA LEU A 135 -7.19 -15.91 13.68
C LEU A 135 -5.79 -15.70 14.25
N LEU A 136 -4.93 -15.12 13.42
CA LEU A 136 -3.58 -14.70 13.76
C LEU A 136 -3.53 -13.17 13.71
N VAL A 137 -3.14 -12.53 14.82
CA VAL A 137 -3.03 -11.07 14.92
C VAL A 137 -1.57 -10.73 15.19
N MET A 138 -0.92 -10.12 14.21
CA MET A 138 0.44 -9.64 14.30
C MET A 138 0.47 -8.19 14.70
N GLU A 139 1.15 -7.93 15.80
CA GLU A 139 1.29 -6.65 16.45
C GLU A 139 2.77 -6.25 16.46
N GLN A 140 3.04 -4.97 16.70
CA GLN A 140 4.38 -4.40 16.78
C GLN A 140 5.17 -4.60 15.46
N ARG A 141 5.08 -3.58 14.60
CA ARG A 141 5.80 -3.47 13.32
C ARG A 141 5.49 -4.61 12.33
N PRO A 142 4.21 -4.97 12.10
CA PRO A 142 3.87 -5.99 11.12
C PRO A 142 4.29 -5.57 9.71
N GLN A 143 4.86 -6.52 8.99
CA GLN A 143 5.38 -6.34 7.65
C GLN A 143 5.13 -7.61 6.82
N ALA A 144 4.64 -7.46 5.59
CA ALA A 144 4.51 -8.54 4.62
C ALA A 144 5.44 -8.27 3.43
N ASP A 145 6.31 -9.21 3.09
CA ASP A 145 7.24 -9.14 1.97
C ASP A 145 6.89 -10.20 0.93
N ASP A 146 6.84 -9.83 -0.34
CA ASP A 146 6.81 -10.77 -1.48
C ASP A 146 8.12 -10.68 -2.30
N ALA A 147 8.14 -11.13 -3.55
CA ALA A 147 9.34 -11.04 -4.41
C ALA A 147 9.81 -9.60 -4.69
N SER A 148 8.91 -8.62 -4.81
CA SER A 148 9.19 -7.25 -5.31
C SER A 148 8.58 -6.12 -4.48
N SER A 149 7.84 -6.47 -3.43
CA SER A 149 7.04 -5.54 -2.63
C SER A 149 7.27 -5.75 -1.14
N ARG A 150 6.92 -4.71 -0.39
CA ARG A 150 6.80 -4.74 1.07
C ARG A 150 5.57 -3.95 1.48
N ILE A 151 4.76 -4.53 2.36
CA ILE A 151 3.62 -3.85 2.96
C ILE A 151 3.85 -3.73 4.46
N ARG A 152 3.72 -2.52 5.00
CA ARG A 152 3.79 -2.23 6.44
C ARG A 152 2.43 -1.76 6.93
N SER A 153 2.12 -2.05 8.18
CA SER A 153 0.89 -1.58 8.84
C SER A 153 1.10 -1.42 10.35
N THR A 154 0.08 -0.96 11.07
CA THR A 154 0.10 -0.94 12.54
C THR A 154 -0.24 -2.31 13.13
N THR A 155 -1.18 -3.01 12.51
CA THR A 155 -1.63 -4.37 12.89
C THR A 155 -1.99 -5.14 11.63
N ALA A 156 -1.64 -6.42 11.59
CA ALA A 156 -2.04 -7.34 10.53
C ALA A 156 -2.83 -8.51 11.12
N GLN A 157 -4.00 -8.79 10.57
CA GLN A 157 -4.89 -9.87 11.00
C GLN A 157 -5.03 -10.88 9.85
N LEU A 158 -4.52 -12.09 10.04
CA LEU A 158 -4.67 -13.18 9.08
C LEU A 158 -5.74 -14.15 9.58
N ARG A 159 -6.75 -14.41 8.76
CA ARG A 159 -7.62 -15.58 8.89
C ARG A 159 -7.04 -16.74 8.08
N GLN A 160 -6.57 -17.78 8.76
CA GLN A 160 -5.84 -18.91 8.17
C GLN A 160 -6.70 -19.72 7.18
N ASP A 161 -7.97 -19.93 7.51
CA ASP A 161 -8.95 -20.71 6.74
C ASP A 161 -9.28 -20.07 5.37
N THR A 162 -9.38 -18.75 5.34
CA THR A 162 -9.76 -17.93 4.18
C THR A 162 -8.56 -17.28 3.49
N GLN A 163 -7.38 -17.30 4.12
CA GLN A 163 -6.17 -16.58 3.72
C GLN A 163 -6.36 -15.06 3.60
N GLN A 164 -7.34 -14.51 4.33
CA GLN A 164 -7.63 -13.09 4.33
C GLN A 164 -6.69 -12.36 5.29
N LEU A 165 -5.84 -11.50 4.75
CA LEU A 165 -4.97 -10.60 5.50
C LEU A 165 -5.58 -9.19 5.55
N THR A 166 -6.06 -8.77 6.72
CA THR A 166 -6.56 -7.41 6.97
C THR A 166 -5.48 -6.58 7.65
N LEU A 167 -5.08 -5.50 7.01
CA LEU A 167 -4.04 -4.55 7.44
C LEU A 167 -4.72 -3.28 7.96
N LYS A 168 -4.36 -2.85 9.18
CA LYS A 168 -4.99 -1.72 9.88
C LYS A 168 -3.99 -0.62 10.22
N GLY A 169 -4.53 0.58 10.46
CA GLY A 169 -3.73 1.79 10.66
C GLY A 169 -3.28 2.40 9.34
N VAL A 170 -2.10 3.01 9.33
CA VAL A 170 -1.49 3.49 8.09
C VAL A 170 -0.87 2.31 7.37
N VAL A 171 -1.42 1.94 6.22
CA VAL A 171 -0.88 0.87 5.38
C VAL A 171 0.03 1.49 4.34
N GLN A 172 1.29 1.05 4.29
CA GLN A 172 2.28 1.52 3.33
C GLN A 172 2.79 0.36 2.48
N LEU A 173 2.53 0.42 1.18
CA LEU A 173 3.11 -0.44 0.16
C LEU A 173 4.36 0.24 -0.42
N GLU A 174 5.47 -0.48 -0.38
CA GLU A 174 6.75 -0.14 -1.01
C GLU A 174 6.98 -1.14 -2.14
N GLN A 175 7.35 -0.63 -3.32
CA GLN A 175 7.55 -1.42 -4.53
C GLN A 175 8.89 -1.06 -5.16
N TRP A 176 9.62 -2.08 -5.62
CA TRP A 176 10.90 -1.94 -6.33
C TRP A 176 10.75 -2.52 -7.74
N THR A 177 11.17 -1.73 -8.73
CA THR A 177 11.21 -2.15 -10.13
C THR A 177 12.64 -2.54 -10.53
N GLY A 178 12.77 -3.47 -11.48
CA GLY A 178 14.08 -3.95 -11.94
C GLY A 178 14.75 -4.97 -11.00
N LYS A 179 16.08 -4.89 -10.83
CA LYS A 179 16.83 -5.79 -9.94
C LYS A 179 16.47 -5.49 -8.49
N VAL A 180 15.58 -6.29 -7.90
CA VAL A 180 15.03 -6.07 -6.56
C VAL A 180 16.16 -6.01 -5.53
N ASN A 181 16.37 -4.82 -4.97
CA ASN A 181 17.23 -4.57 -3.83
C ASN A 181 16.39 -3.85 -2.76
N LYS A 182 15.85 -4.61 -1.79
CA LYS A 182 14.99 -4.07 -0.73
C LYS A 182 15.74 -3.24 0.33
N GLN A 183 17.05 -3.11 0.17
CA GLN A 183 17.91 -2.21 0.94
C GLN A 183 18.04 -0.82 0.28
N ALA A 184 17.72 -0.71 -1.02
CA ALA A 184 17.64 0.57 -1.71
C ALA A 184 16.27 1.24 -1.49
N ASP A 185 16.17 2.53 -1.81
CA ASP A 185 14.91 3.25 -1.76
C ASP A 185 13.88 2.64 -2.73
N PRO A 186 12.60 2.51 -2.32
CA PRO A 186 11.56 2.02 -3.20
C PRO A 186 11.27 3.01 -4.33
N THR A 187 11.01 2.50 -5.53
CA THR A 187 10.67 3.33 -6.69
C THR A 187 9.26 3.88 -6.59
N THR A 188 8.37 3.15 -5.91
CA THR A 188 6.99 3.54 -5.66
C THR A 188 6.61 3.29 -4.20
N VAL A 189 5.94 4.27 -3.60
CA VAL A 189 5.35 4.19 -2.26
C VAL A 189 3.88 4.55 -2.34
N ILE A 190 3.00 3.68 -1.87
CA ILE A 190 1.55 3.92 -1.79
C ILE A 190 1.13 3.83 -0.33
N ARG A 191 0.38 4.82 0.15
CA ARG A 191 -0.21 4.87 1.48
C ARG A 191 -1.73 4.85 1.41
N THR A 192 -2.34 4.05 2.27
CA THR A 192 -3.79 3.88 2.37
C THR A 192 -4.23 3.79 3.83
N GLY A 193 -5.55 3.79 4.04
CA GLY A 193 -6.14 3.30 5.29
C GLY A 193 -6.21 1.79 5.32
N LEU A 194 -7.29 1.25 5.89
CA LEU A 194 -7.55 -0.19 5.97
C LEU A 194 -7.43 -0.88 4.61
N ALA A 195 -6.69 -1.99 4.58
CA ALA A 195 -6.52 -2.81 3.39
C ALA A 195 -6.83 -4.28 3.68
N ASP A 196 -7.47 -4.92 2.73
CA ASP A 196 -7.84 -6.34 2.73
C ASP A 196 -7.15 -7.01 1.54
N TRP A 197 -6.33 -8.01 1.83
CA TRP A 197 -5.58 -8.77 0.83
C TRP A 197 -5.79 -10.26 1.03
N ASN A 198 -6.36 -10.94 0.03
CA ASN A 198 -6.46 -12.38 0.04
C ASN A 198 -5.18 -13.00 -0.57
N LEU A 199 -4.41 -13.72 0.24
CA LEU A 199 -3.13 -14.31 -0.19
C LEU A 199 -3.31 -15.53 -1.11
N GLY A 200 -4.52 -16.10 -1.14
CA GLY A 200 -4.86 -17.29 -1.92
C GLY A 200 -5.20 -16.99 -3.38
N ASP A 201 -5.96 -15.93 -3.64
CA ASP A 201 -6.38 -15.52 -4.99
C ASP A 201 -5.80 -14.17 -5.46
N GLY A 202 -5.17 -13.43 -4.54
CA GLY A 202 -4.54 -12.14 -4.80
C GLY A 202 -5.47 -10.93 -4.75
N ASP A 203 -6.78 -11.07 -4.47
CA ASP A 203 -7.71 -9.94 -4.38
C ASP A 203 -7.22 -8.92 -3.34
N LEU A 204 -7.10 -7.66 -3.76
CA LEU A 204 -6.57 -6.57 -2.96
C LEU A 204 -7.55 -5.41 -2.99
N LYS A 205 -7.93 -4.92 -1.81
CA LYS A 205 -8.81 -3.77 -1.64
C LYS A 205 -8.23 -2.87 -0.56
N ALA A 206 -8.18 -1.57 -0.80
CA ALA A 206 -7.76 -0.61 0.21
C ALA A 206 -8.67 0.61 0.21
N ARG A 207 -9.05 1.04 1.41
CA ARG A 207 -9.83 2.26 1.63
C ARG A 207 -8.92 3.47 1.58
N GLY A 208 -9.41 4.56 1.02
CA GLY A 208 -8.65 5.79 0.93
C GLY A 208 -8.63 6.64 2.20
N PRO A 209 -7.98 7.82 2.11
CA PRO A 209 -7.34 8.33 0.90
C PRO A 209 -6.16 7.46 0.45
N VAL A 210 -6.02 7.25 -0.86
CA VAL A 210 -4.87 6.56 -1.46
C VAL A 210 -3.89 7.63 -1.92
N LEU A 211 -2.68 7.61 -1.38
CA LEU A 211 -1.62 8.57 -1.68
C LEU A 211 -0.41 7.82 -2.21
N GLY A 212 -0.05 8.08 -3.46
CA GLY A 212 1.13 7.49 -4.10
C GLY A 212 2.25 8.50 -4.29
N GLN A 213 3.48 8.03 -4.22
CA GLN A 213 4.68 8.75 -4.60
C GLN A 213 5.53 7.83 -5.46
N ARG A 214 5.97 8.33 -6.60
CA ARG A 214 6.89 7.63 -7.51
C ARG A 214 7.98 8.58 -7.93
N ARG A 215 9.19 8.05 -8.13
CA ARG A 215 10.25 8.75 -8.86
C ARG A 215 10.48 8.02 -10.18
N ASP A 216 10.54 8.77 -11.27
CA ASP A 216 10.97 8.23 -12.56
C ASP A 216 12.50 8.16 -12.66
N ASP A 217 13.01 7.67 -13.79
CA ASP A 217 14.45 7.48 -14.02
C ASP A 217 15.23 8.81 -14.03
N GLN A 218 14.54 9.93 -14.26
CA GLN A 218 15.09 11.28 -14.17
C GLN A 218 14.98 11.87 -12.76
N ASN A 219 14.64 11.03 -11.77
CA ASN A 219 14.40 11.40 -10.37
C ASN A 219 13.29 12.45 -10.19
N THR A 220 12.36 12.54 -11.14
CA THR A 220 11.21 13.46 -11.05
C THR A 220 10.15 12.85 -10.15
N LEU A 221 9.80 13.58 -9.09
CA LEU A 221 8.73 13.18 -8.18
C LEU A 221 7.36 13.31 -8.85
N GLN A 222 6.59 12.22 -8.81
CA GLN A 222 5.20 12.14 -9.21
C GLN A 222 4.38 11.82 -7.96
N GLN A 223 3.30 12.56 -7.74
CA GLN A 223 2.39 12.38 -6.61
C GLN A 223 1.04 11.94 -7.13
N LEU A 224 0.50 10.87 -6.57
CA LEU A 224 -0.79 10.28 -6.95
C LEU A 224 -1.78 10.44 -5.79
N GLN A 225 -3.03 10.73 -6.12
CA GLN A 225 -4.15 10.68 -5.20
C GLN A 225 -5.31 9.90 -5.83
N ALA A 226 -5.97 9.06 -5.05
CA ALA A 226 -7.22 8.37 -5.41
C ALA A 226 -8.12 8.15 -4.18
N SER A 227 -9.41 7.86 -4.40
CA SER A 227 -10.35 7.62 -3.29
C SER A 227 -10.24 6.25 -2.66
N ARG A 228 -9.88 5.24 -3.45
CA ARG A 228 -9.72 3.84 -3.02
C ARG A 228 -8.91 3.10 -4.06
N LEU A 229 -8.46 1.90 -3.68
CA LEU A 229 -7.69 1.01 -4.53
C LEU A 229 -8.36 -0.36 -4.50
N THR A 230 -8.51 -0.98 -5.67
CA THR A 230 -8.83 -2.40 -5.81
C THR A 230 -7.81 -3.06 -6.72
N GLY A 231 -7.71 -4.38 -6.77
CA GLY A 231 -6.71 -5.00 -7.62
C GLY A 231 -6.56 -6.49 -7.39
N ASN A 232 -5.60 -7.07 -8.10
CA ASN A 232 -5.23 -8.45 -7.89
C ASN A 232 -3.71 -8.64 -8.04
N THR A 233 -3.06 -9.06 -6.96
CA THR A 233 -1.59 -9.19 -6.90
C THR A 233 -1.08 -10.36 -7.73
N GLN A 234 -1.87 -11.41 -7.93
CA GLN A 234 -1.49 -12.56 -8.77
C GLN A 234 -1.57 -12.22 -10.27
N LYS A 235 -2.59 -11.46 -10.65
CA LYS A 235 -2.82 -10.97 -12.02
C LYS A 235 -2.02 -9.71 -12.37
N GLY A 236 -1.32 -9.12 -11.41
CA GLY A 236 -0.37 -8.05 -11.67
C GLY A 236 -0.96 -6.66 -11.89
N PHE A 237 -2.12 -6.34 -11.30
CA PHE A 237 -2.74 -5.02 -11.49
C PHE A 237 -3.38 -4.44 -10.24
N ILE A 238 -3.48 -3.11 -10.22
CA ILE A 238 -4.34 -2.34 -9.33
C ILE A 238 -5.17 -1.35 -10.13
N ASP A 239 -6.37 -1.06 -9.64
CA ASP A 239 -7.29 -0.04 -10.12
C ASP A 239 -7.36 1.06 -9.07
N LEU A 240 -6.97 2.26 -9.49
CA LEU A 240 -7.10 3.49 -8.73
C LEU A 240 -8.47 4.06 -9.06
N ILE A 241 -9.30 4.25 -8.06
CA ILE A 241 -10.70 4.63 -8.28
C ILE A 241 -10.90 6.12 -8.04
N GLU A 242 -11.76 6.71 -8.86
CA GLU A 242 -12.02 8.15 -8.98
C GLU A 242 -12.26 8.91 -7.65
N PRO A 243 -11.90 10.21 -7.61
CA PRO A 243 -11.10 10.91 -8.62
C PRO A 243 -9.64 10.49 -8.52
N VAL A 244 -9.00 10.26 -9.68
CA VAL A 244 -7.57 9.97 -9.77
C VAL A 244 -6.85 11.25 -10.20
N GLN A 245 -5.90 11.70 -9.39
CA GLN A 245 -5.08 12.85 -9.71
C GLN A 245 -3.60 12.51 -9.62
N VAL A 246 -2.84 12.85 -10.66
CA VAL A 246 -1.38 12.76 -10.66
C VAL A 246 -0.80 14.17 -10.81
N ARG A 247 0.13 14.53 -9.94
CA ARG A 247 0.85 15.80 -9.97
C ARG A 247 2.33 15.55 -10.23
N ILE A 248 2.91 16.37 -11.09
CA ILE A 248 4.33 16.37 -11.44
C ILE A 248 4.88 17.77 -11.14
N PRO A 249 5.23 18.09 -9.87
CA PRO A 249 5.49 19.47 -9.45
C PRO A 249 6.59 20.17 -10.26
N LYS A 250 7.68 19.45 -10.58
CA LYS A 250 8.81 20.00 -11.35
C LYS A 250 8.41 20.51 -12.74
N ARG A 251 7.36 19.95 -13.33
CA ARG A 251 6.86 20.31 -14.68
C ARG A 251 5.53 21.07 -14.64
N GLN A 252 5.08 21.49 -13.46
CA GLN A 252 3.74 22.06 -13.25
C GLN A 252 2.63 21.20 -13.87
N GLY A 253 2.84 19.88 -13.87
CA GLY A 253 1.97 18.91 -14.53
C GLY A 253 0.87 18.44 -13.59
N VAL A 254 -0.37 18.39 -14.08
CA VAL A 254 -1.52 17.79 -13.38
C VAL A 254 -2.30 16.95 -14.37
N LEU A 255 -2.52 15.68 -14.04
CA LEU A 255 -3.45 14.78 -14.72
C LEU A 255 -4.62 14.50 -13.78
N GLU A 256 -5.83 14.67 -14.30
CA GLU A 256 -7.10 14.36 -13.65
C GLU A 256 -7.80 13.31 -14.52
N ALA A 257 -8.08 12.17 -13.91
CA ALA A 257 -8.73 11.03 -14.55
C ALA A 257 -9.76 10.41 -13.60
N LEU A 258 -10.60 9.52 -14.14
CA LEU A 258 -11.44 8.65 -13.33
C LEU A 258 -10.69 7.33 -13.04
N THR A 259 -11.42 6.22 -12.93
CA THR A 259 -10.83 4.90 -12.69
C THR A 259 -9.68 4.61 -13.67
N THR A 260 -8.49 4.40 -13.13
CA THR A 260 -7.26 4.13 -13.88
C THR A 260 -6.62 2.85 -13.40
N ARG A 261 -6.42 1.90 -14.32
CA ARG A 261 -5.71 0.65 -14.06
C ARG A 261 -4.22 0.85 -14.23
N TRP A 262 -3.44 0.46 -13.22
CA TRP A 262 -2.01 0.22 -13.34
C TRP A 262 -1.75 -1.28 -13.39
N ASN A 263 -1.26 -1.77 -14.53
CA ASN A 263 -0.70 -3.10 -14.62
C ASN A 263 0.81 -3.01 -14.37
N PHE A 264 1.24 -3.38 -13.17
CA PHE A 264 2.63 -3.26 -12.75
C PHE A 264 3.54 -4.36 -13.32
N GLN A 265 2.98 -5.49 -13.74
CA GLN A 265 3.75 -6.52 -14.46
C GLN A 265 4.05 -6.13 -15.92
N LYS A 266 3.09 -5.46 -16.57
CA LYS A 266 3.23 -4.97 -17.95
C LYS A 266 3.75 -3.54 -18.05
N GLU A 267 3.92 -2.87 -16.91
CA GLU A 267 4.32 -1.46 -16.82
C GLU A 267 3.42 -0.54 -17.67
N THR A 268 2.10 -0.74 -17.60
CA THR A 268 1.11 0.04 -18.37
C THR A 268 0.07 0.68 -17.46
N LEU A 269 -0.34 1.90 -17.82
CA LEU A 269 -1.50 2.59 -17.22
C LEU A 269 -2.59 2.71 -18.27
N THR A 270 -3.83 2.43 -17.91
CA THR A 270 -4.97 2.54 -18.83
C THR A 270 -6.19 3.10 -18.14
N SER A 271 -6.89 4.01 -18.82
CA SER A 271 -8.22 4.47 -18.45
C SER A 271 -9.13 4.33 -19.67
N SER A 272 -10.30 3.71 -19.49
CA SER A 272 -11.40 3.76 -20.45
C SER A 272 -12.28 5.00 -20.28
N GLU A 273 -11.95 5.83 -19.29
CA GLU A 273 -12.73 6.99 -18.88
C GLU A 273 -12.07 8.31 -19.30
N PRO A 274 -12.87 9.39 -19.41
CA PRO A 274 -12.36 10.71 -19.76
C PRO A 274 -11.30 11.21 -18.81
N PHE A 275 -10.37 11.99 -19.35
CA PHE A 275 -9.29 12.61 -18.59
C PHE A 275 -9.02 14.03 -19.07
N GLN A 276 -8.37 14.80 -18.19
CA GLN A 276 -7.81 16.10 -18.49
C GLN A 276 -6.39 16.16 -17.94
N ALA A 277 -5.46 16.67 -18.72
CA ALA A 277 -4.10 16.93 -18.32
C ALA A 277 -3.76 18.39 -18.58
N ARG A 278 -2.97 18.97 -17.70
CA ARG A 278 -2.40 20.30 -17.80
C ARG A 278 -0.90 20.21 -17.57
N MET A 279 -0.12 20.91 -18.39
CA MET A 279 1.32 21.02 -18.24
C MET A 279 1.73 22.43 -18.65
N GLU A 280 2.25 23.19 -17.70
CA GLU A 280 2.51 24.64 -17.87
C GLU A 280 1.29 25.38 -18.45
N GLN A 281 1.38 25.85 -19.70
CA GLN A 281 0.33 26.61 -20.40
C GLN A 281 -0.51 25.76 -21.36
N SER A 282 -0.22 24.46 -21.45
CA SER A 282 -0.90 23.52 -22.35
C SER A 282 -1.90 22.66 -21.58
N SER A 283 -2.99 22.30 -22.25
CA SER A 283 -3.98 21.34 -21.76
C SER A 283 -4.30 20.29 -22.81
N LEU A 284 -4.43 19.05 -22.37
CA LEU A 284 -4.79 17.89 -23.17
C LEU A 284 -6.02 17.22 -22.56
N SER A 285 -6.94 16.77 -23.38
CA SER A 285 -8.10 15.99 -22.94
C SER A 285 -8.44 14.91 -23.95
N GLY A 286 -9.15 13.89 -23.49
CA GLY A 286 -9.62 12.77 -24.31
C GLY A 286 -10.56 11.87 -23.53
N GLN A 287 -11.13 10.88 -24.23
CA GLN A 287 -12.12 9.95 -23.68
C GLN A 287 -11.50 8.73 -23.00
N ASN A 288 -10.25 8.42 -23.32
CA ASN A 288 -9.52 7.28 -22.80
C ASN A 288 -8.03 7.44 -23.15
N PHE A 289 -7.19 6.77 -22.38
CA PHE A 289 -5.75 6.78 -22.61
C PHE A 289 -5.09 5.46 -22.24
N ARG A 290 -3.93 5.23 -22.84
CA ARG A 290 -2.97 4.19 -22.48
C ARG A 290 -1.59 4.81 -22.39
N VAL A 291 -0.92 4.60 -21.26
CA VAL A 291 0.50 4.91 -21.09
C VAL A 291 1.27 3.60 -21.04
N ASN A 292 2.33 3.51 -21.82
CA ASN A 292 3.32 2.46 -21.72
C ASN A 292 4.57 3.05 -21.09
N LEU A 293 4.88 2.64 -19.86
CA LEU A 293 5.99 3.20 -19.09
C LEU A 293 7.34 2.72 -19.62
N LYS A 294 7.40 1.51 -20.18
CA LYS A 294 8.61 0.93 -20.77
C LYS A 294 8.98 1.62 -22.09
N ASP A 295 7.99 1.83 -22.94
CA ASP A 295 8.21 2.46 -24.25
C ASP A 295 8.15 3.99 -24.17
N THR A 296 7.84 4.56 -22.98
CA THR A 296 7.66 6.01 -22.74
C THR A 296 6.63 6.68 -23.66
N THR A 297 5.57 5.95 -23.99
CA THR A 297 4.52 6.42 -24.90
C THR A 297 3.20 6.69 -24.18
N VAL A 298 2.48 7.72 -24.66
CA VAL A 298 1.10 8.03 -24.27
C VAL A 298 0.24 8.02 -25.51
N LEU A 299 -0.78 7.17 -25.51
CA LEU A 299 -1.77 7.07 -26.56
C LEU A 299 -3.13 7.53 -26.01
N VAL A 300 -3.66 8.59 -26.58
CA VAL A 300 -5.06 9.00 -26.42
C VAL A 300 -5.84 8.36 -27.56
N THR A 301 -6.65 7.36 -27.24
CA THR A 301 -7.32 6.52 -28.25
C THR A 301 -8.67 7.08 -28.73
N GLY A 302 -9.17 8.16 -28.12
CA GLY A 302 -10.45 8.76 -28.52
C GLY A 302 -10.58 10.22 -28.15
N GLY A 303 -10.93 11.05 -29.13
CA GLY A 303 -11.32 12.45 -28.96
C GLY A 303 -10.21 13.32 -28.39
N CYS A 304 -9.00 13.20 -28.94
CA CYS A 304 -7.85 13.99 -28.53
C CYS A 304 -8.07 15.48 -28.79
N ARG A 305 -7.97 16.28 -27.73
CA ARG A 305 -8.00 17.74 -27.82
C ARG A 305 -6.85 18.35 -27.06
N LEU A 306 -5.97 19.05 -27.79
CA LEU A 306 -4.85 19.82 -27.26
C LEU A 306 -5.15 21.31 -27.40
N LYS A 307 -4.95 22.07 -26.33
CA LYS A 307 -4.98 23.54 -26.35
C LYS A 307 -3.68 24.05 -25.76
N GLN A 308 -3.07 25.01 -26.45
CA GLN A 308 -1.83 25.68 -26.03
C GLN A 308 -1.90 27.16 -26.45
N PRO A 309 -1.01 28.03 -25.96
CA PRO A 309 -1.01 29.43 -26.37
C PRO A 309 -0.99 29.58 -27.89
N GLY A 310 -1.98 30.28 -28.46
CA GLY A 310 -2.10 30.51 -29.90
C GLY A 310 -2.76 29.37 -30.68
N ASP A 311 -2.74 28.12 -30.20
CA ASP A 311 -3.13 26.96 -31.02
C ASP A 311 -4.12 26.01 -30.31
N GLN A 312 -5.03 25.43 -31.10
CA GLN A 312 -5.90 24.33 -30.68
C GLN A 312 -5.89 23.22 -31.73
N LEU A 313 -5.70 21.98 -31.29
CA LEU A 313 -5.80 20.79 -32.12
C LEU A 313 -6.92 19.87 -31.62
N ASP A 314 -7.76 19.41 -32.54
CA ASP A 314 -8.73 18.33 -32.33
C ASP A 314 -8.36 17.17 -33.29
N ALA A 315 -8.36 15.94 -32.80
CA ALA A 315 -8.10 14.72 -33.58
C ALA A 315 -8.84 13.51 -32.97
N GLU A 316 -9.01 12.44 -33.73
CA GLU A 316 -9.58 11.20 -33.20
C GLU A 316 -8.64 10.53 -32.19
N ARG A 317 -7.34 10.50 -32.51
CA ARG A 317 -6.29 9.94 -31.65
C ARG A 317 -5.05 10.79 -31.66
N CYS A 318 -4.28 10.68 -30.58
CA CYS A 318 -2.94 11.26 -30.52
C CYS A 318 -1.97 10.32 -29.81
N LEU A 319 -0.74 10.26 -30.30
CA LEU A 319 0.36 9.50 -29.73
C LEU A 319 1.50 10.47 -29.39
N TRP A 320 1.98 10.39 -28.16
CA TRP A 320 3.21 11.05 -27.71
C TRP A 320 4.26 10.01 -27.42
N ASN A 321 5.48 10.28 -27.87
CA ASN A 321 6.67 9.57 -27.47
C ASN A 321 7.59 10.53 -26.70
N TRP A 322 7.86 10.22 -25.44
CA TRP A 322 8.68 11.08 -24.59
C TRP A 322 10.18 10.81 -24.72
N SER A 323 10.59 9.77 -25.45
CA SER A 323 12.00 9.49 -25.70
C SER A 323 12.61 10.43 -26.75
N ASP A 324 11.82 10.86 -27.73
CA ASP A 324 12.23 11.70 -28.86
C ASP A 324 11.37 12.97 -29.02
N ASP A 325 10.50 13.23 -28.05
CA ASP A 325 9.54 14.34 -28.01
C ASP A 325 8.56 14.35 -29.21
N ALA A 326 8.38 13.23 -29.91
CA ALA A 326 7.50 13.15 -31.06
C ALA A 326 6.02 13.12 -30.66
N VAL A 327 5.20 13.81 -31.46
CA VAL A 327 3.74 13.86 -31.34
C VAL A 327 3.13 13.50 -32.69
N LEU A 328 2.12 12.66 -32.67
CA LEU A 328 1.37 12.26 -33.85
C LEU A 328 -0.12 12.44 -33.57
N ALA A 329 -0.81 13.21 -34.40
CA ALA A 329 -2.26 13.35 -34.38
C ALA A 329 -2.84 12.67 -35.63
N GLU A 330 -3.87 11.83 -35.47
CA GLU A 330 -4.49 11.11 -36.59
C GLU A 330 -6.02 11.12 -36.50
N GLY A 331 -6.65 11.06 -37.68
CA GLY A 331 -8.09 10.99 -37.86
C GLY A 331 -8.75 12.36 -37.73
N GLN A 332 -9.26 12.87 -38.86
CA GLN A 332 -10.01 14.13 -38.94
C GLN A 332 -9.33 15.29 -38.18
N VAL A 333 -8.02 15.45 -38.37
CA VAL A 333 -7.22 16.42 -37.61
C VAL A 333 -7.62 17.83 -38.02
N VAL A 334 -7.94 18.67 -37.04
CA VAL A 334 -8.21 20.09 -37.21
C VAL A 334 -7.30 20.88 -36.28
N LEU A 335 -6.35 21.62 -36.87
CA LEU A 335 -5.46 22.54 -36.17
C LEU A 335 -5.90 23.98 -36.45
N ARG A 336 -6.22 24.72 -35.40
CA ARG A 336 -6.57 26.14 -35.43
C ARG A 336 -5.44 26.94 -34.81
N ARG A 337 -4.95 27.95 -35.52
CA ARG A 337 -3.94 28.90 -35.04
C ARG A 337 -4.56 30.30 -35.01
N GLN A 338 -4.36 31.02 -33.92
CA GLN A 338 -4.80 32.41 -33.79
C GLN A 338 -4.06 33.32 -34.75
N ALA A 339 -2.81 33.01 -35.08
CA ALA A 339 -2.08 33.74 -36.12
C ALA A 339 -2.80 33.57 -37.48
N ASN A 340 -3.26 34.69 -38.04
CA ASN A 340 -3.98 34.77 -39.32
C ASN A 340 -5.28 33.95 -39.36
N ASP A 341 -5.92 33.69 -38.21
CA ASP A 341 -7.11 32.83 -38.09
C ASP A 341 -7.01 31.54 -38.91
N GLN A 342 -5.83 30.91 -38.87
CA GLN A 342 -5.51 29.80 -39.75
C GLN A 342 -6.18 28.51 -39.27
N ILE A 343 -6.87 27.82 -40.17
CA ILE A 343 -7.42 26.48 -39.95
C ILE A 343 -6.79 25.49 -40.93
N THR A 344 -6.02 24.53 -40.41
CA THR A 344 -5.44 23.42 -41.16
C THR A 344 -6.20 22.13 -40.89
N ARG A 345 -6.60 21.42 -41.94
CA ARG A 345 -7.25 20.10 -41.88
C ARG A 345 -6.40 19.05 -42.56
N SER A 346 -6.25 17.89 -41.93
CA SER A 346 -5.48 16.74 -42.42
C SER A 346 -6.03 15.42 -41.88
N GLN A 347 -5.61 14.29 -42.46
CA GLN A 347 -5.79 12.99 -41.82
C GLN A 347 -4.71 12.71 -40.77
N ARG A 348 -3.55 13.35 -40.92
CA ARG A 348 -2.38 13.14 -40.07
C ARG A 348 -1.58 14.43 -39.94
N LEU A 349 -1.12 14.71 -38.74
CA LEU A 349 -0.12 15.75 -38.46
C LEU A 349 0.93 15.18 -37.53
N GLU A 350 2.19 15.50 -37.82
CA GLU A 350 3.32 15.17 -36.97
C GLU A 350 3.75 16.42 -36.23
N GLY A 351 4.32 16.27 -35.05
CA GLY A 351 4.80 17.39 -34.27
C GLY A 351 5.91 16.99 -33.32
N LYS A 352 6.53 18.00 -32.73
CA LYS A 352 7.53 17.82 -31.68
C LYS A 352 7.21 18.70 -30.49
N VAL A 353 7.40 18.16 -29.29
CA VAL A 353 7.33 18.93 -28.04
C VAL A 353 8.58 19.79 -27.96
N GLY A 354 8.40 21.11 -28.02
CA GLY A 354 9.45 22.10 -27.88
C GLY A 354 9.71 22.51 -26.44
N LYS A 355 10.53 23.55 -26.27
CA LYS A 355 10.78 24.18 -24.97
C LYS A 355 9.45 24.63 -24.34
N LYS A 356 9.28 24.44 -23.03
CA LYS A 356 8.04 24.75 -22.27
C LYS A 356 6.83 23.84 -22.56
N GLY A 357 7.04 22.68 -23.22
CA GLY A 357 5.97 21.70 -23.42
C GLY A 357 4.95 22.06 -24.51
N LEU A 358 5.29 23.03 -25.39
CA LEU A 358 4.46 23.42 -26.53
C LEU A 358 4.73 22.49 -27.72
N VAL A 359 3.69 22.07 -28.43
CA VAL A 359 3.84 21.18 -29.60
C VAL A 359 3.85 22.00 -30.87
N VAL A 360 4.87 21.81 -31.72
CA VAL A 360 4.92 22.40 -33.05
C VAL A 360 4.53 21.34 -34.07
N PHE A 361 3.43 21.55 -34.78
CA PHE A 361 2.92 20.62 -35.79
C PHE A 361 3.36 20.98 -37.21
N SER A 362 3.73 19.95 -37.97
CA SER A 362 4.03 19.96 -39.39
C SER A 362 3.31 18.79 -40.09
N ALA A 363 3.31 18.79 -41.42
CA ALA A 363 2.69 17.74 -42.23
C ALA A 363 3.66 17.27 -43.33
N PRO A 364 4.79 16.64 -42.98
CA PRO A 364 5.76 16.19 -43.97
C PRO A 364 5.14 15.09 -44.83
N GLY A 365 4.94 15.37 -46.14
CA GLY A 365 4.45 14.38 -47.11
C GLY A 365 2.93 14.16 -47.13
N ASP A 366 2.17 14.78 -46.23
CA ASP A 366 0.70 14.64 -46.17
C ASP A 366 -0.04 15.77 -46.91
N LYS A 367 -1.19 15.44 -47.50
CA LYS A 367 -2.08 16.44 -48.11
C LYS A 367 -2.81 17.21 -47.01
N VAL A 368 -2.57 18.51 -46.95
CA VAL A 368 -3.25 19.43 -46.02
C VAL A 368 -4.14 20.43 -46.74
N ARG A 369 -5.26 20.79 -46.12
CA ARG A 369 -6.10 21.91 -46.55
C ARG A 369 -6.03 23.02 -45.50
N SER A 370 -5.44 24.15 -45.86
CA SER A 370 -5.33 25.33 -44.98
C SER A 370 -6.20 26.48 -45.48
N GLN A 371 -6.89 27.14 -44.56
CA GLN A 371 -7.62 28.39 -44.77
C GLN A 371 -7.02 29.44 -43.83
N LEU A 372 -6.86 30.68 -44.28
CA LEU A 372 -6.31 31.79 -43.49
C LEU A 372 -7.09 33.07 -43.80
N SER A 373 -7.18 33.95 -42.81
CA SER A 373 -7.72 35.30 -42.94
C SER A 373 -6.56 36.29 -42.92
N LEU A 374 -6.45 37.14 -43.95
CA LEU A 374 -5.52 38.27 -43.95
C LEU A 374 -6.36 39.53 -43.71
N GLU A 375 -6.08 40.24 -42.62
CA GLU A 375 -6.56 41.61 -42.49
C GLU A 375 -5.77 42.48 -43.48
N GLU A 376 -6.43 42.93 -44.55
CA GLU A 376 -5.87 43.99 -45.38
C GLU A 376 -5.84 45.29 -44.58
N SER A 377 -4.63 45.69 -44.16
CA SER A 377 -4.37 47.06 -43.72
C SER A 377 -4.73 48.00 -44.88
N ARG A 378 -5.93 48.60 -44.82
CA ARG A 378 -6.34 49.64 -45.77
C ARG A 378 -5.24 50.71 -45.79
N PRO A 379 -4.71 51.10 -46.97
CA PRO A 379 -3.87 52.28 -47.06
C PRO A 379 -4.65 53.46 -46.47
N GLY A 380 -4.10 54.07 -45.41
CA GLY A 380 -4.63 55.34 -44.93
C GLY A 380 -4.63 56.36 -46.07
N PRO A 381 -5.61 57.27 -46.14
CA PRO A 381 -5.70 58.22 -47.25
C PRO A 381 -4.39 58.99 -47.39
N GLU A 382 -3.80 58.97 -48.59
CA GLU A 382 -2.65 59.80 -48.94
C GLU A 382 -2.94 61.25 -48.54
N GLN A 383 -2.24 61.74 -47.51
CA GLN A 383 -2.17 63.15 -47.24
C GLN A 383 -1.48 63.82 -48.43
N LYS A 384 -2.26 64.48 -49.28
CA LYS A 384 -1.76 65.45 -50.26
C LYS A 384 -0.82 66.42 -49.55
N ARG A 385 0.48 66.28 -49.78
CA ARG A 385 1.50 67.26 -49.37
C ARG A 385 1.14 68.60 -50.00
N LYS A 386 0.79 69.59 -49.18
CA LYS A 386 0.72 70.98 -49.61
C LYS A 386 2.15 71.46 -49.95
N PRO A 387 2.36 72.17 -51.07
CA PRO A 387 3.66 72.75 -51.37
C PRO A 387 4.01 73.83 -50.34
N ALA A 388 5.28 73.86 -49.93
CA ALA A 388 5.81 74.86 -49.01
C ALA A 388 5.81 76.26 -49.67
N PRO A 389 5.50 77.33 -48.93
CA PRO A 389 5.60 78.69 -49.46
C PRO A 389 7.07 79.08 -49.60
N VAL A 390 7.41 79.64 -50.76
CA VAL A 390 8.70 80.29 -51.03
C VAL A 390 8.62 81.73 -50.52
N SER A 391 9.62 82.19 -49.77
CA SER A 391 9.85 83.62 -49.50
C SER A 391 11.17 84.07 -50.13
N PHE A 392 11.15 85.24 -50.75
CA PHE A 392 12.30 85.93 -51.35
C PHE A 392 13.21 86.56 -50.30
#